data_AF-A0A034WPL6-F1
#
_entry.id   AF-A0A034WPL6-F1
#
_cell.length_a   1.000
_cell.length_b   1.000
_cell.length_c   1.000
_cell.angle_alpha   90.00
_cell.angle_beta   90.00
_cell.angle_gamma   90.00
#
_symmetry.space_group_name_H-M   'P 1'
#
loop_
_entity.id
_entity.type
_entity.pdbx_description
1 polymer ?
#
loop_
_entity_poly.entity_id
_entity_poly.type
_entity_poly.pdbx_seq_one_letter_code
_entity_poly.pdbx_strand_id
1 'polypeptide(L)'
;GGNGDGGNRNGNGSANSGGRNSGGNGGSGNSQRGFNQNNSNNNNNGNNRNGKNDTADVACVVHCFFDELNMLNSDDYPDRYKVQYGLTRDLRDRELRNFYTDTIQDCFQYLESQRRRDKCHYSRDLINCMTEYAKVNCDDWQEFNVVFN
;
A
#
# COMPACT_ATOMS: atom_id res chain seq x y z
N GLY A 1 -11.60 -25.05 54.33
CA GLY A 1 -11.89 -23.71 54.87
C GLY A 1 -11.60 -22.68 53.81
N GLY A 2 -12.50 -21.71 53.63
CA GLY A 2 -12.27 -20.52 52.81
C GLY A 2 -13.30 -20.29 51.70
N ASN A 3 -14.48 -19.79 52.08
CA ASN A 3 -15.52 -19.24 51.20
C ASN A 3 -15.15 -17.82 50.74
N GLY A 4 -15.75 -17.38 49.62
CA GLY A 4 -15.75 -16.00 49.17
C GLY A 4 -16.86 -15.74 48.14
N ASP A 5 -18.07 -15.49 48.66
CA ASP A 5 -19.28 -15.03 47.97
C ASP A 5 -19.15 -13.62 47.36
N GLY A 6 -19.99 -13.32 46.36
CA GLY A 6 -20.42 -11.94 46.10
C GLY A 6 -20.73 -11.61 44.63
N GLY A 7 -21.95 -11.91 44.17
CA GLY A 7 -22.48 -11.41 42.89
C GLY A 7 -23.05 -9.99 42.97
N ASN A 8 -23.31 -9.33 41.83
CA ASN A 8 -24.62 -8.74 41.54
C ASN A 8 -24.80 -8.29 40.07
N ARG A 9 -26.07 -8.20 39.70
CA ARG A 9 -26.70 -7.96 38.38
C ARG A 9 -26.79 -6.48 37.97
N ASN A 10 -27.37 -6.30 36.78
CA ASN A 10 -27.94 -5.10 36.13
C ASN A 10 -26.99 -4.35 35.18
N GLY A 11 -27.43 -3.86 34.02
CA GLY A 11 -28.78 -3.80 33.46
C GLY A 11 -28.71 -3.19 32.06
N ASN A 12 -29.60 -3.67 31.21
CA ASN A 12 -29.84 -3.24 29.84
C ASN A 12 -30.37 -1.79 29.82
N GLY A 13 -29.95 -0.98 28.83
CA GLY A 13 -30.60 0.33 28.58
C GLY A 13 -29.72 1.40 27.95
N SER A 14 -29.33 1.27 26.69
CA SER A 14 -28.95 2.46 25.89
C SER A 14 -30.22 3.19 25.48
N ALA A 15 -30.58 4.20 26.26
CA ALA A 15 -31.70 5.08 25.99
C ALA A 15 -31.36 6.06 24.86
N ASN A 16 -32.19 5.98 23.83
CA ASN A 16 -32.33 6.86 22.69
C ASN A 16 -32.45 8.34 23.15
N SER A 17 -31.45 9.17 22.85
CA SER A 17 -31.47 10.61 23.12
C SER A 17 -32.35 11.35 22.11
N GLY A 18 -33.66 11.24 22.32
CA GLY A 18 -34.65 12.09 21.66
C GLY A 18 -34.55 13.54 22.13
N GLY A 19 -33.91 14.39 21.32
CA GLY A 19 -33.93 15.83 21.50
C GLY A 19 -35.33 16.40 21.29
N ARG A 20 -36.03 16.69 22.39
CA ARG A 20 -37.29 17.45 22.41
C ARG A 20 -36.95 18.93 22.25
N ASN A 21 -37.11 19.50 21.06
CA ASN A 21 -37.01 20.95 20.88
C ASN A 21 -38.39 21.58 21.12
N SER A 22 -38.45 22.43 22.14
CA SER A 22 -39.63 23.19 22.58
C SER A 22 -39.87 24.34 21.60
N GLY A 23 -40.89 24.22 20.74
CA GLY A 23 -41.32 25.26 19.81
C GLY A 23 -42.21 26.29 20.49
N GLY A 24 -41.61 27.37 21.00
CA GLY A 24 -42.30 28.58 21.42
C GLY A 24 -42.67 29.45 20.22
N ASN A 25 -43.94 29.83 20.16
CA ASN A 25 -44.57 30.66 19.13
C ASN A 25 -44.17 32.14 19.27
N GLY A 26 -43.82 32.81 18.16
CA GLY A 26 -43.72 34.27 18.12
C GLY A 26 -43.01 34.85 16.90
N GLY A 27 -43.79 35.49 16.01
CA GLY A 27 -43.34 36.71 15.33
C GLY A 27 -42.97 36.65 13.85
N SER A 28 -43.99 36.82 12.99
CA SER A 28 -44.06 37.75 11.85
C SER A 28 -42.76 38.13 11.10
N GLY A 29 -42.68 37.79 9.79
CA GLY A 29 -41.62 38.35 8.93
C GLY A 29 -41.57 37.83 7.49
N ASN A 30 -42.61 38.15 6.71
CA ASN A 30 -42.61 38.52 5.28
C ASN A 30 -41.57 37.95 4.27
N SER A 31 -42.11 37.46 3.14
CA SER A 31 -41.56 37.50 1.77
C SER A 31 -40.53 36.43 1.33
N GLN A 32 -40.96 35.46 0.49
CA GLN A 32 -40.60 35.38 -0.95
C GLN A 32 -40.96 34.01 -1.57
N ARG A 33 -41.93 34.04 -2.49
CA ARG A 33 -42.07 33.27 -3.75
C ARG A 33 -41.44 31.85 -3.80
N GLY A 34 -42.27 30.84 -3.55
CA GLY A 34 -41.95 29.45 -3.87
C GLY A 34 -42.07 29.16 -5.37
N PHE A 35 -40.92 28.99 -6.03
CA PHE A 35 -40.85 28.23 -7.28
C PHE A 35 -40.74 26.75 -6.91
N ASN A 36 -41.73 25.96 -7.33
CA ASN A 36 -41.67 24.50 -7.29
C ASN A 36 -40.57 24.02 -8.23
N GLN A 37 -39.45 23.58 -7.67
CA GLN A 37 -38.41 22.88 -8.41
C GLN A 37 -38.18 21.52 -7.75
N ASN A 38 -38.93 20.52 -8.21
CA ASN A 38 -38.65 19.10 -7.99
C ASN A 38 -37.29 18.79 -8.63
N ASN A 39 -36.21 19.04 -7.89
CA ASN A 39 -34.90 18.56 -8.28
C ASN A 39 -34.68 17.21 -7.59
N SER A 40 -34.95 16.15 -8.34
CA SER A 40 -34.60 14.79 -8.00
C SER A 40 -33.07 14.72 -7.89
N ASN A 41 -32.54 14.91 -6.68
CA ASN A 41 -31.14 14.66 -6.38
C ASN A 41 -30.91 13.15 -6.45
N ASN A 42 -30.73 12.65 -7.68
CA ASN A 42 -30.00 11.44 -7.96
C ASN A 42 -28.57 11.65 -7.43
N ASN A 43 -28.35 11.28 -6.17
CA ASN A 43 -27.03 10.95 -5.65
C ASN A 43 -26.57 9.66 -6.34
N ASN A 44 -26.31 9.74 -7.65
CA ASN A 44 -25.35 8.88 -8.29
C ASN A 44 -24.01 9.27 -7.67
N ASN A 45 -23.65 8.54 -6.61
CA ASN A 45 -22.30 8.49 -6.07
C ASN A 45 -21.42 7.89 -7.17
N GLY A 46 -21.11 8.73 -8.16
CA GLY A 46 -20.17 8.44 -9.21
C GLY A 46 -18.88 8.10 -8.51
N ASN A 47 -18.48 6.84 -8.63
CA ASN A 47 -17.19 6.33 -8.22
C ASN A 47 -16.11 7.28 -8.73
N ASN A 48 -15.72 8.21 -7.87
CA ASN A 48 -14.65 9.13 -8.09
C ASN A 48 -13.38 8.29 -7.92
N ARG A 49 -13.04 7.50 -8.95
CA ARG A 49 -11.74 6.86 -9.13
C ARG A 49 -10.71 7.96 -9.45
N ASN A 50 -10.58 8.93 -8.56
CA ASN A 50 -9.59 9.98 -8.67
C ASN A 50 -8.38 9.56 -7.83
N GLY A 51 -7.28 9.25 -8.52
CA GLY A 51 -5.98 8.94 -7.93
C GLY A 51 -5.62 7.47 -7.97
N LYS A 52 -5.56 6.88 -9.17
CA LYS A 52 -4.79 5.63 -9.34
C LYS A 52 -3.31 6.04 -9.21
N ASN A 53 -2.67 5.57 -8.16
CA ASN A 53 -1.27 5.86 -7.87
C ASN A 53 -0.39 5.26 -8.97
N ASP A 54 0.09 6.07 -9.93
CA ASP A 54 0.98 5.62 -11.01
C ASP A 54 2.20 4.84 -10.45
N THR A 55 2.69 5.22 -9.27
CA THR A 55 3.82 4.55 -8.58
C THR A 55 3.48 3.17 -8.01
N ALA A 56 2.21 2.91 -7.68
CA ALA A 56 1.75 1.59 -7.26
C ALA A 56 1.56 0.67 -8.48
N ASP A 57 1.10 1.23 -9.61
CA ASP A 57 0.98 0.50 -10.87
C ASP A 57 2.39 0.09 -11.38
N VAL A 58 3.39 0.96 -11.31
CA VAL A 58 4.80 0.62 -11.64
C VAL A 58 5.37 -0.45 -10.68
N ALA A 59 5.07 -0.36 -9.38
CA ALA A 59 5.55 -1.35 -8.41
C ALA A 59 5.06 -2.77 -8.73
N CYS A 60 3.80 -2.91 -9.15
CA CYS A 60 3.27 -4.20 -9.56
C CYS A 60 3.78 -4.66 -10.93
N VAL A 61 4.20 -3.77 -11.83
CA VAL A 61 4.88 -4.15 -13.08
C VAL A 61 6.22 -4.82 -12.76
N VAL A 62 7.00 -4.26 -11.83
CA VAL A 62 8.25 -4.90 -11.38
C VAL A 62 7.98 -6.28 -10.77
N HIS A 63 6.93 -6.39 -9.95
CA HIS A 63 6.50 -7.68 -9.39
C HIS A 63 6.13 -8.70 -10.48
N CYS A 64 5.42 -8.26 -11.52
CA CYS A 64 5.07 -9.09 -12.68
C CYS A 64 6.32 -9.68 -13.34
N PHE A 65 7.40 -8.91 -13.50
CA PHE A 65 8.64 -9.46 -14.05
C PHE A 65 9.25 -10.57 -13.18
N PHE A 66 9.21 -10.43 -11.85
CA PHE A 66 9.67 -11.51 -10.98
C PHE A 66 8.80 -12.77 -11.10
N ASP A 67 7.50 -12.61 -11.32
CA ASP A 67 6.58 -13.73 -11.57
C ASP A 67 6.89 -14.43 -12.90
N GLU A 68 6.94 -13.67 -13.99
CA GLU A 68 7.23 -14.17 -15.34
C GLU A 68 8.61 -14.87 -15.42
N LEU A 69 9.58 -14.38 -14.66
CA LEU A 69 10.91 -14.99 -14.57
C LEU A 69 10.99 -16.15 -13.58
N ASN A 70 9.87 -16.56 -12.99
CA ASN A 70 9.75 -17.63 -12.00
C ASN A 70 10.66 -17.43 -10.79
N MET A 71 10.77 -16.19 -10.32
CA MET A 71 11.64 -15.78 -9.20
C MET A 71 10.89 -15.57 -7.88
N LEU A 72 9.60 -15.91 -7.81
CA LEU A 72 8.81 -15.79 -6.58
C LEU A 72 8.86 -17.05 -5.70
N ASN A 73 8.65 -16.88 -4.40
CA ASN A 73 8.44 -17.97 -3.43
C ASN A 73 6.95 -18.35 -3.34
N SER A 74 6.59 -19.25 -2.41
CA SER A 74 5.20 -19.71 -2.21
C SER A 74 4.23 -18.64 -1.71
N ASP A 75 4.76 -17.52 -1.21
CA ASP A 75 3.97 -16.42 -0.64
C ASP A 75 3.84 -15.23 -1.62
N ASP A 76 4.19 -15.43 -2.91
CA ASP A 76 4.28 -14.41 -3.95
C ASP A 76 5.26 -13.27 -3.62
N TYR A 77 6.37 -13.54 -2.93
CA TYR A 77 7.45 -12.58 -2.74
C TYR A 77 8.69 -12.99 -3.55
N PRO A 78 9.52 -12.05 -4.02
CA PRO A 78 10.82 -12.37 -4.61
C PRO A 78 11.62 -13.31 -3.70
N ASP A 79 12.04 -14.44 -4.24
CA ASP A 79 12.84 -15.44 -3.55
C ASP A 79 14.33 -15.16 -3.74
N ARG A 80 15.07 -15.00 -2.64
CA ARG A 80 16.50 -14.64 -2.69
C ARG A 80 17.32 -15.58 -3.56
N TYR A 81 17.10 -16.90 -3.45
CA TYR A 81 17.88 -17.87 -4.19
C TYR A 81 17.52 -17.85 -5.69
N LYS A 82 16.23 -17.79 -6.02
CA LYS A 82 15.78 -17.75 -7.41
C LYS A 82 16.17 -16.45 -8.10
N VAL A 83 16.08 -15.30 -7.42
CA VAL A 83 16.55 -14.00 -7.93
C VAL A 83 18.06 -14.04 -8.16
N GLN A 84 18.84 -14.50 -7.18
CA GLN A 84 20.29 -14.62 -7.34
C GLN A 84 20.64 -15.52 -8.51
N TYR A 85 20.09 -16.73 -8.57
CA TYR A 85 20.35 -17.67 -9.67
C TYR A 85 19.92 -17.10 -11.02
N GLY A 86 18.70 -16.56 -11.11
CA GLY A 86 18.12 -16.06 -12.36
C GLY A 86 18.90 -14.90 -12.96
N LEU A 87 19.45 -14.01 -12.14
CA LEU A 87 20.24 -12.87 -12.60
C LEU A 87 21.72 -13.20 -12.84
N THR A 88 22.25 -14.27 -12.26
CA THR A 88 23.70 -14.57 -12.29
C THR A 88 24.11 -15.80 -13.08
N ARG A 89 23.19 -16.74 -13.36
CA ARG A 89 23.52 -18.04 -13.96
C ARG A 89 24.24 -17.95 -15.31
N ASP A 90 23.92 -16.93 -16.11
CA ASP A 90 24.45 -16.75 -17.47
C ASP A 90 25.61 -15.74 -17.52
N LEU A 91 25.99 -15.16 -16.38
CA LEU A 91 27.12 -14.23 -16.28
C LEU A 91 28.45 -14.98 -16.32
N ARG A 92 29.23 -14.71 -17.37
CA ARG A 92 30.57 -15.28 -17.57
C ARG A 92 31.64 -14.53 -16.77
N ASP A 93 31.50 -13.21 -16.70
CA ASP A 93 32.42 -12.37 -15.97
C ASP A 93 32.25 -12.62 -14.46
N ARG A 94 33.35 -13.01 -13.80
CA ARG A 94 33.34 -13.38 -12.39
C ARG A 94 33.13 -12.17 -11.50
N GLU A 95 33.73 -11.04 -11.84
CA GLU A 95 33.64 -9.81 -11.06
C GLU A 95 32.21 -9.27 -11.11
N LEU A 96 31.62 -9.21 -12.31
CA LEU A 96 30.23 -8.82 -12.49
C LEU A 96 29.28 -9.78 -11.75
N ARG A 97 29.52 -11.08 -11.85
CA ARG A 97 28.71 -12.08 -11.14
C ARG A 97 28.78 -11.91 -9.61
N ASN A 98 29.98 -11.64 -9.08
CA ASN A 98 30.17 -11.38 -7.66
C ASN A 98 29.43 -10.09 -7.26
N PHE A 99 29.58 -9.01 -8.03
CA PHE A 99 28.87 -7.76 -7.80
C PHE A 99 27.35 -7.96 -7.70
N TYR A 100 26.73 -8.67 -8.66
CA TYR A 100 25.30 -8.98 -8.60
C TYR A 100 24.97 -9.86 -7.38
N THR A 101 25.79 -10.86 -7.09
CA THR A 101 25.57 -11.74 -5.94
C THR A 101 25.55 -10.94 -4.64
N ASP A 102 26.59 -10.15 -4.38
CA ASP A 102 26.74 -9.38 -3.16
C ASP A 102 25.62 -8.32 -3.03
N THR A 103 25.34 -7.60 -4.12
CA THR A 103 24.26 -6.60 -4.17
C THR A 103 22.89 -7.21 -3.87
N ILE A 104 22.57 -8.37 -4.44
CA ILE A 104 21.30 -9.07 -4.18
C ILE A 104 21.24 -9.46 -2.70
N GLN A 105 22.30 -10.03 -2.15
CA GLN A 105 22.32 -10.48 -0.76
C GLN A 105 22.11 -9.31 0.22
N ASP A 106 22.83 -8.21 0.01
CA ASP A 106 22.73 -7.01 0.83
C ASP A 106 21.34 -6.38 0.76
N CYS A 107 20.75 -6.29 -0.44
CA CYS A 107 19.42 -5.71 -0.61
C CYS A 107 18.32 -6.54 0.04
N PHE A 108 18.38 -7.88 -0.04
CA PHE A 108 17.46 -8.73 0.71
C PHE A 108 17.60 -8.52 2.22
N GLN A 109 18.83 -8.50 2.75
CA GLN A 109 19.09 -8.26 4.17
C GLN A 109 18.59 -6.88 4.62
N TYR A 110 18.82 -5.84 3.81
CA TYR A 110 18.33 -4.50 4.07
C TYR A 110 16.80 -4.49 4.15
N LEU A 111 16.09 -5.09 3.20
CA LEU A 111 14.63 -5.11 3.19
C LEU A 111 14.00 -5.95 4.31
N GLU A 112 14.65 -7.04 4.71
CA GLU A 112 14.24 -7.84 5.87
C GLU A 112 14.29 -7.04 7.18
N SER A 113 15.22 -6.09 7.29
CA SER A 113 15.31 -5.19 8.45
C SER A 113 14.21 -4.11 8.47
N GLN A 114 13.51 -3.89 7.35
CA GLN A 114 12.44 -2.91 7.23
C GLN A 114 11.08 -3.50 7.61
N ARG A 115 10.11 -2.63 7.88
CA ARG A 115 8.71 -3.07 8.08
C ARG A 115 8.23 -3.79 6.82
N ARG A 116 7.64 -4.98 7.00
CA ARG A 116 7.07 -5.80 5.91
C ARG A 116 6.09 -4.98 5.06
N ARG A 117 6.39 -4.91 3.76
CA ARG A 117 5.54 -4.28 2.73
C ARG A 117 4.76 -5.36 1.97
N ASP A 118 3.74 -4.96 1.24
CA ASP A 118 3.08 -5.81 0.25
C ASP A 118 4.04 -6.20 -0.88
N LYS A 119 3.67 -7.23 -1.63
CA LYS A 119 4.54 -7.85 -2.64
C LYS A 119 4.96 -6.91 -3.79
N CYS A 120 4.08 -6.01 -4.22
CA CYS A 120 4.42 -5.06 -5.29
C CYS A 120 5.46 -4.06 -4.80
N HIS A 121 5.21 -3.45 -3.64
CA HIS A 121 6.17 -2.50 -3.07
C HIS A 121 7.50 -3.16 -2.68
N TYR A 122 7.47 -4.38 -2.12
CA TYR A 122 8.69 -5.13 -1.84
C TYR A 122 9.52 -5.39 -3.10
N SER A 123 8.87 -5.80 -4.19
CA SER A 123 9.54 -6.06 -5.48
C SER A 123 10.18 -4.79 -6.06
N ARG A 124 9.46 -3.67 -6.02
CA ARG A 124 10.01 -2.37 -6.43
C ARG A 124 11.20 -1.96 -5.57
N ASP A 125 11.07 -2.06 -4.26
CA ASP A 125 12.12 -1.62 -3.34
C ASP A 125 13.38 -2.47 -3.45
N LEU A 126 13.26 -3.76 -3.80
CA LEU A 126 14.39 -4.63 -4.12
C LEU A 126 15.17 -4.12 -5.33
N ILE A 127 14.47 -3.85 -6.45
CA ILE A 127 15.11 -3.30 -7.65
C ILE A 127 15.71 -1.91 -7.39
N ASN A 128 15.02 -1.05 -6.63
CA ASN A 128 15.54 0.25 -6.27
C ASN A 128 16.83 0.13 -5.45
N CYS A 129 16.87 -0.75 -4.46
CA CYS A 129 18.09 -1.01 -3.69
C CYS A 129 19.24 -1.44 -4.59
N MET A 130 19.01 -2.41 -5.48
CA MET A 130 20.04 -2.89 -6.41
C MET A 130 20.52 -1.79 -7.36
N THR A 131 19.59 -0.92 -7.78
CA THR A 131 19.86 0.24 -8.63
C THR A 131 20.73 1.27 -7.93
N GLU A 132 20.51 1.54 -6.65
CA GLU A 132 21.37 2.44 -5.87
C GLU A 132 22.79 1.87 -5.70
N TYR A 133 22.94 0.56 -5.51
CA TYR A 133 24.25 -0.08 -5.54
C TYR A 133 24.95 0.11 -6.90
N ALA A 134 24.23 -0.09 -8.00
CA ALA A 134 24.79 0.09 -9.34
C ALA A 134 25.20 1.54 -9.63
N LYS A 135 24.39 2.53 -9.23
CA LYS A 135 24.71 3.97 -9.34
C LYS A 135 26.05 4.35 -8.71
N VAL A 136 26.39 3.74 -7.58
CA VAL A 136 27.60 4.06 -6.83
C VAL A 136 28.84 3.33 -7.37
N ASN A 137 28.64 2.19 -8.06
CA ASN A 137 29.73 1.32 -8.51
C ASN A 137 29.96 1.30 -10.02
N CYS A 138 29.07 1.91 -10.82
CA CYS A 138 29.20 2.00 -12.27
C CYS A 138 29.47 3.44 -12.70
N ASP A 139 30.68 3.71 -13.20
CA ASP A 139 31.12 5.04 -13.64
C ASP A 139 30.24 5.61 -14.77
N ASP A 140 29.71 4.74 -15.63
CA ASP A 140 28.91 5.11 -16.81
C ASP A 140 27.38 5.13 -16.54
N TRP A 141 26.96 5.06 -15.27
CA TRP A 141 25.53 4.90 -14.93
C TRP A 141 24.62 6.01 -15.52
N GLN A 142 25.11 7.25 -15.62
CA GLN A 142 24.30 8.39 -16.05
C GLN A 142 23.92 8.37 -17.54
N GLU A 143 24.52 7.52 -18.36
CA GLU A 143 24.12 7.37 -19.76
C GLU A 143 22.83 6.53 -19.93
N PHE A 144 22.44 5.77 -18.91
CA PHE A 144 21.26 4.90 -18.93
C PHE A 144 20.19 5.43 -17.97
N ASN A 145 19.32 6.32 -18.45
CA ASN A 145 18.09 6.68 -17.75
C ASN A 145 17.12 5.48 -17.73
N VAL A 146 17.31 4.57 -16.76
CA VAL A 146 16.35 3.51 -16.48
C VAL A 146 15.09 4.13 -15.86
N VAL A 147 13.99 4.06 -16.60
CA VAL A 147 12.70 4.70 -16.29
C VAL A 147 11.98 3.92 -15.18
N PHE A 148 12.35 4.17 -13.92
CA PHE A 148 11.59 3.71 -12.75
C PHE A 148 11.40 4.83 -11.72
N ASN A 149 11.08 6.03 -12.20
CA ASN A 149 10.79 7.18 -11.34
C ASN A 149 9.28 7.43 -11.24
#